data_AF-A0A7W0KFF7-F1
#
_entry.id   AF-A0A7W0KFF7-F1
#
_cell.length_a   1.000
_cell.length_b   1.000
_cell.length_c   1.000
_cell.angle_alpha   90.00
_cell.angle_beta   90.00
_cell.angle_gamma   90.00
#
_symmetry.space_group_name_H-M   'P 1'
#
loop_
_entity.id
_entity.type
_entity.pdbx_description
1 polymer ?
#
loop_
_entity_poly.entity_id
_entity_poly.type
_entity_poly.pdbx_seq_one_letter_code
_entity_poly.pdbx_strand_id
1 'polypeptide(L)'
;MILAPLPNDAPIGIYIHVPFCAHICPYCDFTTYAGKENLIGRYVACVERELVLTPAAAASRPVATIFLGGGTPSLLDPAHVWSIIDACRQHHMVAPDAEVTMECNPNGLTAGRLAGYREAGVNRLSIGAQTLDRRGLRTLGR
;
A
#
# COMPACT_ATOMS: atom_id res chain seq x y z
N MET A 1 17.00 12.74 23.56
CA MET A 1 16.44 13.59 22.49
C MET A 1 14.93 13.43 22.55
N ILE A 2 14.26 14.27 23.32
CA ILE A 2 12.80 14.21 23.46
C ILE A 2 12.25 15.02 22.30
N LEU A 3 11.72 14.35 21.28
CA LEU A 3 11.00 15.03 20.20
C LEU A 3 9.79 15.70 20.84
N ALA A 4 9.71 17.03 20.71
CA ALA A 4 8.49 17.76 21.06
C ALA A 4 7.32 17.13 20.29
N PRO A 5 6.14 16.96 20.93
CA PRO A 5 4.96 16.45 20.23
C PRO A 5 4.67 17.34 19.02
N LEU A 6 4.33 16.71 17.89
CA LEU A 6 3.98 17.43 16.67
C LEU A 6 2.77 18.34 16.92
N PRO A 7 2.72 19.53 16.28
CA PRO A 7 1.54 20.38 16.30
C PRO A 7 0.27 19.62 15.94
N ASN A 8 -0.87 20.05 16.51
CA ASN A 8 -2.17 19.41 16.27
C ASN A 8 -2.64 19.48 14.82
N ASP A 9 -2.06 20.36 14.00
CA ASP A 9 -2.32 20.53 12.57
C ASP A 9 -1.25 19.89 11.67
N ALA A 10 -0.19 19.32 12.25
CA ALA A 10 0.87 18.69 11.46
C ALA A 10 0.29 17.54 10.62
N PRO A 11 0.67 17.43 9.33
CA PRO A 11 0.15 16.37 8.48
C PRO A 11 0.52 14.97 8.99
N ILE A 12 -0.29 13.99 8.62
CA ILE A 12 -0.09 12.57 8.92
C ILE A 12 -0.03 11.73 7.65
N GLY A 13 0.39 10.48 7.82
CA GLY A 13 0.31 9.44 6.79
C GLY A 13 -0.60 8.29 7.22
N ILE A 14 -1.29 7.69 6.25
CA ILE A 14 -1.98 6.41 6.40
C ILE A 14 -1.09 5.33 5.79
N TYR A 15 -0.74 4.32 6.58
CA TYR A 15 -0.05 3.12 6.11
C TYR A 15 -1.02 1.95 6.13
N ILE A 16 -1.10 1.22 5.02
CA ILE A 16 -1.94 0.02 4.89
C ILE A 16 -1.04 -1.14 4.52
N HIS A 17 -0.99 -2.13 5.40
CA HIS A 17 -0.17 -3.31 5.23
C HIS A 17 -0.90 -4.39 4.45
N VAL A 18 -0.47 -4.68 3.22
CA VAL A 18 -1.00 -5.74 2.36
C VAL A 18 -0.16 -7.02 2.53
N PRO A 19 -0.67 -8.07 3.20
CA PRO A 19 0.17 -9.18 3.64
C PRO A 19 0.29 -10.32 2.62
N PHE A 20 -0.09 -10.10 1.35
CA PHE A 20 -0.12 -11.15 0.33
C PHE A 20 1.12 -11.14 -0.54
N CYS A 21 1.69 -12.31 -0.80
CA CYS A 21 2.77 -12.51 -1.75
C CYS A 21 2.49 -13.73 -2.62
N ALA A 22 2.91 -13.73 -3.88
CA ALA A 22 2.86 -14.95 -4.70
C ALA A 22 3.85 -16.01 -4.21
N HIS A 23 4.98 -15.56 -3.64
CA HIS A 23 6.00 -16.38 -2.97
C HIS A 23 6.71 -15.54 -1.92
N ILE A 24 7.23 -16.18 -0.87
CA ILE A 24 8.03 -15.50 0.17
C ILE A 24 9.49 -15.50 -0.27
N CYS A 25 10.09 -14.31 -0.37
CA CYS A 25 11.49 -14.17 -0.72
C CYS A 25 12.39 -14.66 0.44
N PRO A 26 13.56 -15.27 0.18
CA PRO A 26 14.43 -15.80 1.25
C PRO A 26 14.94 -14.75 2.25
N TYR A 27 14.93 -13.48 1.87
CA TYR A 27 15.36 -12.34 2.70
C TYR A 27 14.18 -11.57 3.31
N CYS A 28 12.93 -12.00 3.08
CA CYS A 28 11.75 -11.25 3.48
C CYS A 28 11.57 -11.28 5.00
N ASP A 29 11.51 -10.11 5.63
CA ASP A 29 11.19 -9.92 7.05
C ASP A 29 9.79 -9.31 7.28
N PHE A 30 9.06 -8.99 6.20
CA PHE A 30 7.68 -8.50 6.28
C PHE A 30 6.71 -9.60 6.73
N THR A 31 5.69 -9.21 7.50
CA THR A 31 4.56 -10.08 7.86
C THR A 31 3.73 -10.42 6.63
N THR A 32 4.02 -11.56 5.99
CA THR A 32 3.47 -11.92 4.69
C THR A 32 3.05 -13.38 4.61
N TYR A 33 2.12 -13.66 3.71
CA TYR A 33 1.55 -14.98 3.48
C TYR A 33 1.50 -15.27 1.98
N ALA A 34 2.01 -16.44 1.59
CA ALA A 34 1.90 -16.95 0.23
C ALA A 34 0.71 -17.91 0.06
N GLY A 35 0.11 -17.92 -1.14
CA GLY A 35 -1.02 -18.82 -1.46
C GLY A 35 -2.32 -18.49 -0.72
N LYS A 36 -2.53 -17.21 -0.38
CA LYS A 36 -3.70 -16.69 0.35
C LYS A 36 -4.47 -15.62 -0.43
N GLU A 37 -4.25 -15.52 -1.73
CA GLU A 37 -4.86 -14.53 -2.62
C GLU A 37 -6.39 -14.63 -2.64
N ASN A 38 -6.94 -15.80 -2.38
CA ASN A 38 -8.38 -16.01 -2.23
C ASN A 38 -9.00 -15.22 -1.05
N LEU A 39 -8.18 -14.72 -0.12
CA LEU A 39 -8.63 -13.88 1.00
C LEU A 39 -8.57 -12.38 0.70
N ILE A 40 -8.04 -11.96 -0.47
CA ILE A 40 -7.85 -10.54 -0.81
C ILE A 40 -9.15 -9.74 -0.69
N GLY A 41 -10.24 -10.21 -1.30
CA GLY A 41 -11.52 -9.48 -1.24
C GLY A 41 -12.04 -9.32 0.19
N ARG A 42 -11.90 -10.35 1.04
CA ARG A 42 -12.27 -10.26 2.45
C ARG A 42 -11.36 -9.30 3.22
N TYR A 43 -10.06 -9.33 2.94
CA TYR A 43 -9.09 -8.40 3.53
C TYR A 43 -9.43 -6.95 3.18
N VAL A 44 -9.72 -6.65 1.91
CA VAL A 44 -10.11 -5.30 1.45
C VAL A 44 -11.34 -4.80 2.20
N ALA A 45 -12.39 -5.62 2.30
CA ALA A 45 -13.60 -5.27 3.05
C ALA A 45 -13.31 -5.04 4.56
N CYS A 46 -12.35 -5.77 5.13
CA CYS A 46 -11.91 -5.53 6.52
C CYS A 46 -11.16 -4.20 6.66
N VAL A 47 -10.26 -3.86 5.72
CA VAL A 47 -9.54 -2.57 5.71
C VAL A 47 -10.51 -1.41 5.60
N GLU A 48 -11.48 -1.48 4.69
CA GLU A 48 -12.53 -0.46 4.55
C GLU A 48 -13.30 -0.26 5.87
N ARG A 49 -13.70 -1.37 6.51
CA ARG A 49 -14.38 -1.31 7.80
C ARG A 49 -13.48 -0.72 8.89
N GLU A 50 -12.19 -1.02 8.88
CA GLU A 50 -11.23 -0.45 9.82
C GLU A 50 -11.06 1.06 9.61
N LEU A 51 -11.02 1.54 8.36
CA LEU A 51 -10.97 2.97 8.04
C LEU A 51 -12.21 3.72 8.57
N VAL A 52 -13.39 3.10 8.47
CA VAL A 52 -14.64 3.64 9.06
C VAL A 52 -14.57 3.69 10.59
N LEU A 53 -14.03 2.63 11.21
CA LEU A 53 -14.02 2.47 12.66
C LEU A 53 -12.88 3.23 13.35
N THR A 54 -11.87 3.69 12.61
CA THR A 54 -10.71 4.42 13.15
C THR A 54 -11.06 5.90 13.32
N PRO A 55 -11.46 6.36 14.53
CA PRO A 55 -12.07 7.67 14.70
C PRO A 55 -11.01 8.76 14.89
N ALA A 56 -11.30 9.92 14.32
CA ALA A 56 -11.05 11.30 14.78
C ALA A 56 -9.71 11.79 15.35
N ALA A 57 -8.79 10.97 15.88
CA ALA A 57 -7.45 11.44 16.24
C ALA A 57 -6.69 11.96 15.00
N ALA A 58 -7.05 11.43 13.83
CA ALA A 58 -6.66 11.88 12.51
C ALA A 58 -7.67 12.82 11.83
N ALA A 59 -8.96 12.86 12.24
CA ALA A 59 -9.98 13.57 11.44
C ALA A 59 -9.85 15.09 11.49
N SER A 60 -9.04 15.66 12.38
CA SER A 60 -8.68 17.08 12.38
C SER A 60 -7.35 17.36 11.68
N ARG A 61 -6.60 16.32 11.28
CA ARG A 61 -5.26 16.45 10.69
C ARG A 61 -5.31 16.12 9.20
N PRO A 62 -4.68 16.94 8.34
CA PRO A 62 -4.59 16.61 6.93
C PRO A 62 -3.74 15.34 6.75
N VAL A 63 -4.24 14.38 5.97
CA VAL A 63 -3.48 13.23 5.51
C VAL A 63 -2.73 13.64 4.26
N ALA A 64 -1.40 13.77 4.38
CA ALA A 64 -0.54 14.16 3.26
C ALA A 64 0.00 12.96 2.49
N THR A 65 -0.07 11.75 3.07
CA THR A 65 0.43 10.53 2.42
C THR A 65 -0.47 9.32 2.68
N ILE A 66 -0.64 8.48 1.66
CA ILE A 66 -1.19 7.12 1.76
C ILE A 66 -0.12 6.18 1.21
N PHE A 67 0.25 5.15 1.98
CA PHE A 67 1.25 4.17 1.58
C PHE A 67 0.69 2.76 1.67
N LEU A 68 0.55 2.11 0.51
CA LEU A 68 0.22 0.69 0.39
C LEU A 68 1.54 -0.09 0.31
N GLY A 69 1.85 -0.86 1.37
CA GLY A 69 3.11 -1.60 1.48
C GLY A 69 2.97 -2.97 2.10
N GLY A 70 4.10 -3.65 2.34
CA GLY A 70 4.15 -4.91 3.08
C GLY A 70 4.64 -6.06 2.21
N GLY A 71 3.74 -6.99 1.87
CA GLY A 71 4.03 -8.08 0.95
C GLY A 71 4.12 -7.60 -0.49
N THR A 72 3.03 -7.75 -1.23
CA THR A 72 2.96 -7.33 -2.62
C THR A 72 1.63 -6.62 -2.87
N PRO A 73 1.51 -5.31 -2.57
CA PRO A 73 0.32 -4.53 -2.88
C PRO A 73 -0.10 -4.60 -4.35
N SER A 74 0.85 -4.73 -5.28
CA SER A 74 0.56 -4.96 -6.70
C SER A 74 -0.17 -6.28 -7.02
N LEU A 75 -0.41 -7.17 -6.07
CA LEU A 75 -1.34 -8.31 -6.23
C LEU A 75 -2.81 -7.87 -6.16
N LEU A 76 -3.11 -6.76 -5.48
CA LEU A 76 -4.44 -6.18 -5.49
C LEU A 76 -4.76 -5.70 -6.91
N ASP A 77 -5.92 -6.09 -7.41
CA ASP A 77 -6.45 -5.55 -8.66
C ASP A 77 -6.78 -4.06 -8.51
N PRO A 78 -6.73 -3.26 -9.60
CA PRO A 78 -6.99 -1.82 -9.54
C PRO A 78 -8.29 -1.43 -8.82
N ALA A 79 -9.35 -2.23 -8.95
CA ALA A 79 -10.62 -1.98 -8.26
C ALA A 79 -10.49 -2.07 -6.73
N HIS A 80 -9.71 -3.02 -6.21
CA HIS A 80 -9.44 -3.12 -4.76
C HIS A 80 -8.62 -1.92 -4.27
N VAL A 81 -7.62 -1.51 -5.04
CA VAL A 81 -6.78 -0.34 -4.74
C VAL A 81 -7.62 0.94 -4.71
N TRP A 82 -8.50 1.12 -5.71
CA TRP A 82 -9.44 2.23 -5.77
C TRP A 82 -10.34 2.25 -4.54
N SER A 83 -10.94 1.10 -4.18
CA SER A 83 -11.87 1.01 -3.05
C SER A 83 -11.21 1.40 -1.72
N ILE A 84 -9.97 0.97 -1.49
CA ILE A 84 -9.19 1.37 -0.31
C ILE A 84 -8.90 2.87 -0.31
N ILE A 85 -8.39 3.42 -1.41
CA ILE A 85 -8.04 4.86 -1.50
C ILE A 85 -9.30 5.72 -1.35
N ASP A 86 -10.40 5.30 -1.96
CA ASP A 86 -11.69 5.98 -1.87
C ASP A 86 -12.21 5.97 -0.43
N ALA A 87 -12.18 4.82 0.25
CA ALA A 87 -12.51 4.74 1.68
C ALA A 87 -11.62 5.67 2.54
N CYS A 88 -10.32 5.78 2.25
CA CYS A 88 -9.46 6.75 2.93
C CYS A 88 -9.94 8.19 2.71
N ARG A 89 -10.31 8.56 1.47
CA ARG A 89 -10.80 9.91 1.12
C ARG A 89 -12.18 10.22 1.70
N GLN A 90 -13.04 9.21 1.84
CA GLN A 90 -14.38 9.37 2.40
C GLN A 90 -14.36 9.56 3.92
N HIS A 91 -13.41 8.93 4.62
CA HIS A 91 -13.40 8.88 6.09
C HIS A 91 -12.29 9.70 6.75
N HIS A 92 -11.32 10.22 5.99
CA HIS A 92 -10.23 11.05 6.49
C HIS A 92 -10.01 12.30 5.64
N MET A 93 -9.41 13.35 6.23
CA MET A 93 -9.08 14.60 5.52
C MET A 93 -7.83 14.43 4.62
N VAL A 94 -7.96 13.64 3.55
CA VAL A 94 -6.88 13.45 2.58
C VAL A 94 -6.67 14.73 1.77
N ALA A 95 -5.45 15.26 1.79
CA ALA A 95 -5.10 16.45 1.05
C ALA A 95 -5.28 16.20 -0.47
N PRO A 96 -5.77 17.18 -1.25
CA PRO A 96 -5.96 17.02 -2.69
C PRO A 96 -4.70 16.63 -3.46
N ASP A 97 -3.54 17.07 -2.95
CA ASP A 97 -2.19 16.84 -3.46
C ASP A 97 -1.43 15.75 -2.69
N ALA A 98 -2.11 14.95 -1.87
CA ALA A 98 -1.48 13.88 -1.09
C ALA A 98 -0.71 12.90 -1.99
N GLU A 99 0.47 12.47 -1.52
CA GLU A 99 1.22 11.39 -2.15
C GLU A 99 0.52 10.07 -1.87
N VAL A 100 0.21 9.30 -2.90
CA VAL A 100 -0.32 7.95 -2.80
C VAL A 100 0.72 7.01 -3.41
N THR A 101 1.51 6.40 -2.52
CA THR A 101 2.54 5.45 -2.89
C THR A 101 2.01 4.01 -2.81
N MET A 102 2.35 3.20 -3.81
CA MET A 102 2.15 1.75 -3.76
C MET A 102 3.44 0.99 -4.06
N GLU A 103 3.74 -0.02 -3.24
CA GLU A 103 4.82 -0.97 -3.53
C GLU A 103 4.39 -1.95 -4.62
N CYS A 104 5.28 -2.15 -5.60
CA CYS A 104 5.05 -3.06 -6.71
C CYS A 104 6.19 -4.06 -6.85
N ASN A 105 5.82 -5.32 -7.05
CA ASN A 105 6.73 -6.30 -7.63
C ASN A 105 6.74 -6.09 -9.16
N PRO A 106 7.91 -5.92 -9.81
CA PRO A 106 7.98 -5.83 -11.26
C PRO A 106 7.46 -7.10 -11.96
N ASN A 107 7.48 -8.26 -11.28
CA ASN A 107 6.88 -9.48 -11.81
C ASN A 107 5.35 -9.36 -11.75
N GLY A 108 4.70 -9.45 -12.91
CA GLY A 108 3.23 -9.35 -13.04
C GLY A 108 2.71 -7.92 -13.23
N LEU A 109 3.59 -6.91 -13.27
CA LEU A 109 3.22 -5.53 -13.52
C LEU A 109 3.05 -5.31 -15.04
N THR A 110 1.81 -5.06 -15.48
CA THR A 110 1.47 -4.78 -16.88
C THR A 110 1.10 -3.32 -17.07
N ALA A 111 1.18 -2.82 -18.30
CA ALA A 111 0.74 -1.45 -18.62
C ALA A 111 -0.73 -1.21 -18.23
N GLY A 112 -1.61 -2.22 -18.40
CA GLY A 112 -3.01 -2.14 -17.99
C GLY A 112 -3.19 -2.03 -16.47
N ARG A 113 -2.44 -2.82 -15.68
CA ARG A 113 -2.47 -2.69 -14.20
C ARG A 113 -1.96 -1.31 -13.77
N LEU A 114 -0.87 -0.83 -14.37
CA LEU A 114 -0.31 0.50 -14.08
C LEU A 114 -1.30 1.63 -14.39
N ALA A 115 -1.99 1.57 -15.53
CA ALA A 115 -3.04 2.52 -15.88
C ALA A 115 -4.17 2.49 -14.84
N GLY A 116 -4.64 1.28 -14.49
CA GLY A 116 -5.68 1.12 -13.47
C GLY A 116 -5.26 1.63 -12.08
N TYR A 117 -4.01 1.43 -11.66
CA TYR A 117 -3.51 1.97 -10.39
C TYR A 117 -3.46 3.50 -10.40
N ARG A 118 -3.05 4.09 -11.52
CA ARG A 118 -3.06 5.54 -11.69
C ARG A 118 -4.48 6.10 -11.63
N GLU A 119 -5.43 5.45 -12.30
CA GLU A 119 -6.87 5.79 -12.24
C GLU A 119 -7.44 5.61 -10.83
N ALA A 120 -6.96 4.61 -10.09
CA ALA A 120 -7.31 4.40 -8.69
C ALA A 120 -6.79 5.50 -7.74
N GLY A 121 -5.91 6.38 -8.22
CA GLY A 121 -5.36 7.50 -7.45
C GLY A 121 -3.92 7.30 -6.99
N VAL A 122 -3.24 6.21 -7.35
CA VAL A 122 -1.81 6.02 -7.09
C VAL A 122 -1.00 6.98 -7.96
N ASN A 123 -0.16 7.81 -7.33
CA ASN A 123 0.66 8.80 -8.03
C ASN A 123 2.18 8.60 -7.82
N ARG A 124 2.58 7.60 -7.02
CA ARG A 124 3.98 7.18 -6.86
C ARG A 124 4.08 5.66 -6.72
N LEU A 125 5.12 5.07 -7.33
CA LEU A 125 5.42 3.64 -7.20
C LEU A 125 6.77 3.43 -6.53
N SER A 126 6.83 2.44 -5.64
CA SER A 126 8.08 1.90 -5.09
C SER A 126 8.29 0.51 -5.67
N ILE A 127 9.34 0.30 -6.46
CA ILE A 127 9.56 -0.97 -7.19
C ILE A 127 10.73 -1.72 -6.58
N GLY A 128 10.45 -2.92 -6.05
CA GLY A 128 11.46 -3.80 -5.47
C GLY A 128 12.29 -4.53 -6.52
N ALA A 129 13.31 -3.87 -7.07
CA ALA A 129 14.26 -4.47 -8.02
C ALA A 129 15.22 -5.47 -7.35
N GLN A 130 15.65 -5.18 -6.11
CA GLN A 130 16.64 -5.94 -5.31
C GLN A 130 18.04 -5.97 -5.93
N THR A 131 18.17 -6.52 -7.12
CA THR A 131 19.40 -6.55 -7.91
C THR A 131 19.07 -6.56 -9.40
N LEU A 132 19.94 -5.97 -10.20
CA LEU A 132 19.87 -6.05 -11.66
C LEU A 132 20.79 -7.14 -12.22
N ASP A 133 21.53 -7.84 -11.37
CA ASP A 133 22.39 -8.95 -11.75
C ASP A 133 21.60 -10.26 -11.90
N ARG A 134 21.80 -10.94 -13.04
CA ARG A 134 21.07 -12.18 -13.37
C ARG A 134 21.38 -13.33 -12.43
N ARG A 135 22.58 -13.41 -11.83
CA ARG A 135 22.92 -14.47 -10.87
C ARG A 135 22.18 -14.23 -9.56
N GLY A 136 22.18 -12.99 -9.10
CA GLY A 136 21.42 -12.57 -7.92
C GLY A 136 19.93 -12.85 -8.06
N LEU A 137 19.30 -12.47 -9.18
CA LEU A 137 17.87 -12.73 -9.42
C LEU A 137 17.51 -14.22 -9.32
N ARG A 138 18.33 -15.11 -9.92
CA ARG A 138 18.12 -16.57 -9.80
C ARG A 138 18.17 -17.08 -8.36
N THR A 139 19.11 -16.57 -7.55
CA THR A 139 19.19 -16.93 -6.12
C THR A 139 17.95 -16.47 -5.35
N LEU A 140 17.34 -15.37 -5.76
CA LEU A 140 16.11 -14.82 -5.16
C LEU A 140 14.83 -15.48 -5.69
N GLY A 141 14.93 -16.42 -6.65
CA GLY A 141 13.76 -17.04 -7.29
C GLY A 141 13.03 -16.10 -8.27
N ARG A 142 13.76 -15.17 -8.89
CA ARG A 142 13.22 -14.13 -9.78
C ARG A 142 13.89 -14.10 -11.15
#